data_AF-X0Y0I2-F1
#
_entry.id   AF-X0Y0I2-F1
#
_cell.length_a   1.000
_cell.length_b   1.000
_cell.length_c   1.000
_cell.angle_alpha   90.00
_cell.angle_beta   90.00
_cell.angle_gamma   90.00
#
_symmetry.space_group_name_H-M   'P 1'
#
loop_
_entity.id
_entity.type
_entity.pdbx_description
1 polymer ?
#
loop_
_entity_poly.entity_id
_entity_poly.type
_entity_poly.pdbx_seq_one_letter_code
_entity_poly.pdbx_strand_id
1 'polypeptide(L)'
;MGILNCTPDSFYSESRMRARGDALATAREMVEDGADILDIGGESTRPASDPVAPGEELERVIPVIEGIRQRSDIPISIDTRKAPVAERALDAGADIINDVSALRDDADMPALAAERRCPVVIMHMRGTPKTMQK
;
A
#
# COMPACT_ATOMS: atom_id res chain seq x y z
N MET A 1 12.84 -1.86 5.35
CA MET A 1 11.52 -1.74 4.68
C MET A 1 11.75 -1.68 3.17
N GLY A 2 11.37 -2.72 2.43
CA GLY A 2 11.42 -2.76 0.98
C GLY A 2 10.12 -2.21 0.37
N ILE A 3 10.22 -1.35 -0.63
CA ILE A 3 9.06 -0.67 -1.24
C ILE A 3 8.59 -1.44 -2.47
N LEU A 4 7.34 -1.89 -2.46
CA LEU A 4 6.70 -2.62 -3.55
C LEU A 4 5.52 -1.82 -4.13
N ASN A 5 5.75 -1.19 -5.28
CA ASN A 5 4.72 -0.43 -5.98
C ASN A 5 3.90 -1.35 -6.90
N CYS A 6 2.60 -1.48 -6.63
CA CYS A 6 1.66 -2.28 -7.41
C CYS A 6 0.94 -1.47 -8.50
N THR A 7 1.63 -0.52 -9.11
CA THR A 7 1.07 0.29 -10.22
C THR A 7 1.26 -0.44 -11.55
N PRO A 8 0.19 -0.71 -12.33
CA PRO A 8 0.34 -1.35 -13.63
C PRO A 8 0.94 -0.38 -14.65
N ASP A 9 1.78 -0.89 -15.55
CA ASP A 9 2.24 -0.14 -16.73
C ASP A 9 1.14 -0.01 -17.81
N SER A 10 0.06 -0.81 -17.74
CA SER A 10 -1.08 -0.71 -18.66
C SER A 10 -2.41 -1.21 -18.06
N PHE A 11 -3.54 -0.68 -18.54
CA PHE A 11 -4.90 -0.88 -18.01
C PHE A 11 -5.56 -2.25 -18.31
N TYR A 12 -4.91 -3.15 -19.05
CA TYR A 12 -5.54 -4.41 -19.49
C TYR A 12 -5.51 -5.51 -18.42
N SER A 13 -6.41 -6.50 -18.50
CA SER A 13 -6.49 -7.57 -17.49
C SER A 13 -5.26 -8.48 -17.48
N GLU A 14 -4.71 -8.79 -18.66
CA GLU A 14 -3.51 -9.63 -18.79
C GLU A 14 -2.26 -8.95 -18.21
N SER A 15 -2.13 -7.62 -18.39
CA SER A 15 -1.03 -6.86 -17.80
C SER A 15 -1.13 -6.80 -16.28
N ARG A 16 -2.34 -6.75 -15.70
CA ARG A 16 -2.53 -6.81 -14.24
C ARG A 16 -2.10 -8.15 -13.65
N MET A 17 -2.44 -9.27 -14.29
CA MET A 17 -2.01 -10.60 -13.82
C MET A 17 -0.50 -10.77 -13.89
N ARG A 18 0.13 -10.26 -14.95
CA ARG A 18 1.59 -10.22 -15.07
C ARG A 18 2.22 -9.33 -14.01
N ALA A 19 1.72 -8.11 -13.84
CA ALA A 19 2.18 -7.17 -12.81
C ALA A 19 2.07 -7.77 -11.40
N ARG A 20 1.01 -8.54 -11.11
CA ARG A 20 0.87 -9.29 -9.85
C ARG A 20 1.98 -10.34 -9.70
N GLY A 21 2.22 -11.15 -10.73
CA GLY A 21 3.28 -12.16 -10.72
C GLY A 21 4.66 -11.54 -10.48
N ASP A 22 4.94 -10.44 -11.18
CA ASP A 22 6.19 -9.68 -11.07
C ASP A 22 6.33 -9.06 -9.67
N ALA A 23 5.23 -8.56 -9.08
CA ALA A 23 5.22 -8.02 -7.72
C ALA A 23 5.54 -9.10 -6.66
N LEU A 24 4.98 -10.30 -6.78
CA LEU A 24 5.26 -11.40 -5.85
C LEU A 24 6.71 -11.91 -5.97
N ALA A 25 7.25 -11.96 -7.20
CA ALA A 25 8.66 -12.29 -7.41
C ALA A 25 9.59 -11.25 -6.77
N THR A 26 9.30 -9.97 -6.99
CA THR A 26 10.03 -8.84 -6.38
C THR A 26 9.95 -8.89 -4.85
N ALA A 27 8.77 -9.15 -4.29
CA ALA A 27 8.58 -9.26 -2.85
C ALA A 27 9.46 -10.36 -2.25
N ARG A 28 9.54 -11.52 -2.92
CA ARG A 28 10.39 -12.64 -2.49
C ARG A 28 11.88 -12.26 -2.53
N GLU A 29 12.33 -11.62 -3.60
CA GLU A 29 13.72 -11.15 -3.72
C GLU A 29 14.05 -10.16 -2.60
N MET A 30 13.18 -9.19 -2.31
CA MET A 30 13.37 -8.26 -1.19
C MET A 30 13.51 -8.97 0.16
N VAL A 31 12.73 -10.03 0.40
CA VAL A 31 12.85 -10.83 1.63
C VAL A 31 14.19 -11.58 1.66
N GLU A 32 14.59 -12.20 0.54
CA GLU A 32 15.88 -12.90 0.40
C GLU A 32 17.08 -11.96 0.60
N ASP A 33 16.96 -10.71 0.16
CA ASP A 33 17.95 -9.64 0.35
C ASP A 33 17.94 -9.02 1.76
N GLY A 34 17.05 -9.48 2.65
CA GLY A 34 17.02 -9.10 4.06
C GLY A 34 16.12 -7.92 4.41
N ALA A 35 15.06 -7.66 3.65
CA ALA A 35 14.05 -6.70 4.06
C ALA A 35 13.31 -7.19 5.33
N ASP A 36 13.23 -6.34 6.36
CA ASP A 36 12.48 -6.64 7.59
C ASP A 36 10.97 -6.37 7.48
N ILE A 37 10.57 -5.53 6.52
CA ILE A 37 9.17 -5.08 6.29
C ILE A 37 9.00 -4.88 4.80
N LEU A 38 7.85 -5.23 4.24
CA LEU A 38 7.45 -4.82 2.88
C LEU A 38 6.39 -3.72 2.96
N ASP A 39 6.58 -2.64 2.20
CA ASP A 39 5.63 -1.52 2.12
C ASP A 39 4.97 -1.53 0.73
N ILE A 40 3.67 -1.76 0.70
CA ILE A 40 2.90 -2.05 -0.51
C ILE A 40 2.04 -0.84 -0.84
N GLY A 41 2.23 -0.26 -2.04
CA GLY A 41 1.49 0.91 -2.50
C GLY A 41 0.76 0.65 -3.81
N GLY A 42 -0.55 0.91 -3.85
CA GLY A 42 -1.37 0.80 -5.07
C GLY A 42 -1.55 2.13 -5.82
N GLU A 43 -1.23 3.24 -5.16
CA GLU A 43 -1.30 4.61 -5.68
C GLU A 43 0.10 5.25 -5.68
N SER A 44 0.44 5.96 -6.75
CA SER A 44 1.66 6.77 -6.77
C SER A 44 1.45 8.02 -5.93
N THR A 45 2.35 8.29 -4.99
CA THR A 45 2.40 9.55 -4.23
C THR A 45 3.42 10.54 -4.80
N ARG A 46 3.94 10.27 -6.02
CA ARG A 46 4.89 11.16 -6.70
C ARG A 46 4.25 12.52 -7.02
N PRO A 47 5.04 13.61 -7.11
CA PRO A 47 4.54 14.92 -7.47
C PRO A 47 3.68 14.88 -8.74
N ALA A 48 2.52 15.54 -8.70
CA ALA A 48 1.56 15.65 -9.80
C ALA A 48 0.89 14.34 -10.29
N SER A 49 0.98 13.25 -9.51
CA SER A 49 0.17 12.05 -9.73
C SER A 49 -1.32 12.34 -9.51
N ASP A 50 -2.17 11.70 -10.33
CA ASP A 50 -3.61 11.70 -10.12
C ASP A 50 -3.99 10.58 -9.13
N PRO A 51 -4.87 10.84 -8.17
CA PRO A 51 -5.34 9.82 -7.24
C PRO A 51 -6.14 8.75 -7.99
N VAL A 52 -6.03 7.51 -7.54
CA VAL A 52 -6.83 6.40 -8.07
C VAL A 52 -8.06 6.16 -7.17
N ALA A 53 -9.12 5.62 -7.77
CA ALA A 53 -10.31 5.26 -7.00
C ALA A 53 -9.97 4.14 -5.99
N PRO A 54 -10.61 4.10 -4.80
CA PRO A 54 -10.34 3.06 -3.81
C PRO A 54 -10.46 1.63 -4.37
N GLY A 55 -11.47 1.38 -5.21
CA GLY A 55 -11.66 0.06 -5.84
C GLY A 55 -10.50 -0.36 -6.74
N GLU A 56 -9.92 0.58 -7.48
CA GLU A 56 -8.77 0.31 -8.34
C GLU A 56 -7.51 0.06 -7.52
N GLU A 57 -7.31 0.82 -6.43
CA GLU A 57 -6.19 0.58 -5.51
C GLU A 57 -6.30 -0.80 -4.85
N LEU A 58 -7.50 -1.20 -4.42
CA LEU A 58 -7.79 -2.52 -3.85
C LEU A 58 -7.47 -3.66 -4.83
N GLU A 59 -7.89 -3.54 -6.09
CA GLU A 59 -7.58 -4.52 -7.14
C GLU A 59 -6.07 -4.71 -7.35
N ARG A 60 -5.27 -3.67 -7.07
CA ARG A 60 -3.81 -3.70 -7.18
C ARG A 60 -3.15 -4.34 -5.96
N VAL A 61 -3.55 -3.95 -4.75
CA VAL A 61 -2.79 -4.32 -3.52
C VAL A 61 -3.25 -5.63 -2.90
N ILE A 62 -4.56 -5.92 -2.88
CA ILE A 62 -5.10 -7.09 -2.14
C ILE A 62 -4.51 -8.42 -2.66
N PRO A 63 -4.48 -8.69 -3.98
CA PRO A 63 -3.96 -9.96 -4.47
C PRO A 63 -2.46 -10.16 -4.24
N VAL A 64 -1.73 -9.06 -4.01
CA VAL A 64 -0.29 -9.06 -3.69
C VAL A 64 -0.10 -9.33 -2.20
N ILE A 65 -0.82 -8.62 -1.32
CA ILE A 65 -0.80 -8.86 0.13
C ILE A 65 -1.15 -10.31 0.45
N GLU A 66 -2.26 -10.84 -0.08
CA GLU A 66 -2.66 -12.23 0.12
C GLU A 66 -1.60 -13.21 -0.40
N GLY A 67 -0.99 -12.91 -1.56
CA GLY A 67 0.01 -13.77 -2.18
C GLY A 67 1.33 -13.84 -1.39
N ILE A 68 1.73 -12.72 -0.77
CA ILE A 68 2.88 -12.65 0.14
C ILE A 68 2.56 -13.38 1.44
N ARG A 69 1.41 -13.09 2.06
CA ARG A 69 1.03 -13.67 3.36
C ARG A 69 0.87 -15.18 3.32
N GLN A 70 0.47 -15.75 2.18
CA GLN A 70 0.46 -17.21 1.97
C GLN A 70 1.84 -17.88 2.06
N ARG A 71 2.93 -17.12 1.97
CA ARG A 71 4.30 -17.64 1.82
C ARG A 71 5.30 -17.06 2.82
N SER A 72 4.93 -16.01 3.54
CA SER A 72 5.82 -15.28 4.43
C SER A 72 5.08 -14.62 5.60
N ASP A 73 5.70 -14.68 6.77
CA ASP A 73 5.28 -13.97 7.98
C ASP A 73 5.95 -12.59 8.11
N ILE A 74 6.67 -12.14 7.08
CA ILE A 74 7.27 -10.80 7.07
C ILE A 74 6.20 -9.73 7.36
N PRO A 75 6.48 -8.73 8.20
CA PRO A 75 5.58 -7.60 8.38
C PRO A 75 5.26 -6.90 7.06
N ILE A 76 3.98 -6.63 6.84
CA ILE A 76 3.46 -5.94 5.65
C ILE A 76 2.87 -4.59 6.08
N SER A 77 3.35 -3.52 5.47
CA SER A 77 2.83 -2.17 5.57
C SER A 77 1.99 -1.85 4.32
N ILE A 78 0.82 -1.24 4.51
CA ILE A 78 0.00 -0.71 3.41
C ILE A 78 0.22 0.82 3.34
N ASP A 79 0.81 1.28 2.23
CA ASP A 79 0.95 2.71 1.92
C ASP A 79 -0.35 3.22 1.29
N THR A 80 -1.22 3.79 2.13
CA THR A 80 -2.48 4.38 1.68
C THR A 80 -2.98 5.47 2.62
N ARG A 81 -3.75 6.39 2.04
CA ARG A 81 -4.43 7.49 2.74
C ARG A 81 -5.93 7.26 2.88
N LYS A 82 -6.43 6.10 2.43
CA LYS A 82 -7.86 5.79 2.31
C LYS A 82 -8.24 4.69 3.29
N ALA A 83 -9.10 4.99 4.26
CA ALA A 83 -9.57 4.03 5.26
C ALA A 83 -10.13 2.73 4.66
N PRO A 84 -10.97 2.75 3.60
CA PRO A 84 -11.47 1.50 3.02
C PRO A 84 -10.39 0.63 2.35
N VAL A 85 -9.26 1.23 1.93
CA VAL A 85 -8.13 0.47 1.39
C VAL A 85 -7.34 -0.15 2.54
N ALA A 86 -7.04 0.63 3.58
CA ALA A 86 -6.35 0.16 4.77
C ALA A 86 -7.12 -0.98 5.45
N GLU A 87 -8.43 -0.85 5.62
CA GLU A 87 -9.27 -1.87 6.27
C GLU A 87 -9.14 -3.21 5.55
N ARG A 88 -9.35 -3.21 4.24
CA ARG A 88 -9.30 -4.44 3.43
C ARG A 88 -7.88 -5.00 3.32
N ALA A 89 -6.86 -4.15 3.33
CA ALA A 89 -5.46 -4.59 3.35
C ALA A 89 -5.12 -5.29 4.67
N LEU A 90 -5.58 -4.76 5.81
CA LEU A 90 -5.43 -5.40 7.12
C LEU A 90 -6.17 -6.75 7.16
N ASP A 91 -7.40 -6.81 6.64
CA ASP A 91 -8.16 -8.06 6.53
C ASP A 91 -7.45 -9.11 5.64
N ALA A 92 -6.72 -8.66 4.61
CA ALA A 92 -5.92 -9.51 3.72
C ALA A 92 -4.58 -9.96 4.33
N GLY A 93 -4.18 -9.40 5.48
CA GLY A 93 -2.98 -9.77 6.21
C GLY A 93 -1.87 -8.71 6.22
N ALA A 94 -2.17 -7.45 5.92
CA ALA A 94 -1.28 -6.35 6.28
C ALA A 94 -1.25 -6.13 7.81
N ASP A 95 -0.14 -5.61 8.32
CA ASP A 95 0.12 -5.43 9.76
C ASP A 95 0.20 -3.96 10.16
N ILE A 96 0.63 -3.08 9.25
CA ILE A 96 0.98 -1.67 9.52
C ILE A 96 0.24 -0.77 8.52
N ILE A 97 -0.28 0.36 9.00
CA ILE A 97 -0.76 1.44 8.12
C ILE A 97 0.37 2.46 7.94
N ASN A 98 0.74 2.76 6.68
CA ASN A 98 1.64 3.86 6.35
C ASN A 98 0.84 4.98 5.67
N ASP A 99 0.61 6.08 6.37
CA ASP A 99 -0.24 7.17 5.89
C ASP A 99 0.56 8.47 5.77
N VAL A 100 0.89 8.83 4.53
CA VAL A 100 1.64 10.04 4.20
C VAL A 100 0.87 11.34 4.50
N SER A 101 -0.46 11.26 4.69
CA SER A 101 -1.31 12.37 5.11
C SER A 101 -1.34 12.57 6.62
N ALA A 102 -0.72 11.68 7.40
CA ALA A 102 -0.81 11.65 8.86
C ALA A 102 -2.25 11.51 9.38
N LEU A 103 -3.04 10.61 8.77
CA LEU A 103 -4.43 10.32 9.15
C LEU A 103 -5.38 11.52 8.99
N ARG A 104 -5.06 12.44 8.07
CA ARG A 104 -5.84 13.67 7.87
C ARG A 104 -6.74 13.63 6.66
N ASP A 105 -6.40 12.83 5.65
CA ASP A 105 -7.14 12.83 4.39
C ASP A 105 -8.45 12.04 4.49
N ASP A 106 -8.50 11.01 5.35
CA ASP A 106 -9.68 10.20 5.62
C ASP A 106 -10.01 10.19 7.12
N ALA A 107 -11.19 10.69 7.47
CA ALA A 107 -11.62 10.88 8.86
C ALA A 107 -11.85 9.56 9.62
N ASP A 108 -12.05 8.45 8.90
CA ASP A 108 -12.30 7.14 9.50
C ASP A 108 -10.98 6.40 9.83
N MET A 109 -9.85 6.81 9.23
CA MET A 109 -8.55 6.15 9.38
C MET A 109 -8.06 6.07 10.84
N PRO A 110 -8.15 7.14 11.68
CA PRO A 110 -7.75 7.04 13.09
C PRO A 110 -8.58 6.02 13.88
N ALA A 111 -9.90 5.94 13.62
CA ALA A 111 -10.78 5.01 14.31
C ALA A 111 -10.47 3.56 13.90
N LEU A 112 -10.25 3.33 12.61
CA LEU A 112 -9.84 2.03 12.08
C LEU A 112 -8.51 1.56 12.70
N ALA A 113 -7.49 2.42 12.73
CA ALA A 113 -6.19 2.09 13.31
C ALA A 113 -6.31 1.71 14.80
N ALA A 114 -7.14 2.46 15.56
CA ALA A 114 -7.41 2.16 16.96
C ALA A 114 -8.18 0.84 17.16
N GLU A 115 -9.18 0.57 16.33
CA GLU A 115 -9.97 -0.66 16.35
C GLU A 115 -9.10 -1.89 16.05
N ARG A 116 -8.29 -1.82 15.00
CA ARG A 116 -7.41 -2.90 14.54
C ARG A 116 -6.14 -3.05 15.40
N ARG A 117 -5.83 -2.06 16.24
CA ARG A 117 -4.64 -2.01 17.11
C ARG A 117 -3.34 -2.23 16.34
N CYS A 118 -3.28 -1.74 15.10
CA CYS A 118 -2.10 -1.86 14.26
C CYS A 118 -1.16 -0.65 14.49
N PRO A 119 0.16 -0.83 14.29
CA PRO A 119 1.08 0.29 14.20
C PRO A 119 0.74 1.21 13.02
N VAL A 120 1.05 2.50 13.18
CA VAL A 120 0.85 3.51 12.16
C VAL A 120 2.15 4.28 11.92
N VAL A 121 2.56 4.41 10.67
CA VAL A 121 3.61 5.33 10.23
C VAL A 121 2.96 6.65 9.86
N ILE A 122 3.36 7.70 10.56
CA ILE A 122 2.85 9.07 10.38
C ILE A 122 3.94 9.91 9.73
N MET A 123 3.69 10.45 8.54
CA MET A 123 4.63 11.36 7.87
C MET A 123 4.16 12.81 7.88
N HIS A 124 5.12 13.73 7.92
CA HIS A 124 4.86 15.14 7.70
C HIS A 124 4.87 15.46 6.20
N MET A 125 3.76 16.02 5.70
CA MET A 125 3.64 16.57 4.36
C MET A 125 2.97 17.95 4.44
N ARG A 126 3.47 18.92 3.66
CA ARG A 126 2.86 20.25 3.53
C ARG A 126 2.01 20.28 2.26
N GLY A 127 0.73 20.62 2.37
CA GLY A 127 -0.20 20.56 1.23
C GLY A 127 -0.58 19.13 0.87
N THR A 128 -0.71 18.84 -0.43
CA THR A 128 -0.99 17.49 -0.97
C THR A 128 0.13 17.06 -1.92
N PRO A 129 0.21 15.79 -2.38
CA PRO A 129 1.21 15.39 -3.36
C PRO A 129 1.23 16.28 -4.62
N LYS A 130 0.10 16.89 -4.97
CA LYS A 130 -0.06 17.83 -6.08
C LYS A 130 0.47 19.24 -5.81
N THR A 131 0.53 19.67 -4.55
CA THR A 131 0.88 21.05 -4.17
C THR A 131 2.09 21.18 -3.27
N MET A 132 2.67 20.07 -2.78
CA MET A 132 3.73 20.07 -1.77
C MET A 132 5.06 20.73 -2.19
N GLN A 133 5.23 21.03 -3.47
CA GLN A 133 6.41 21.72 -4.01
C GLN A 133 6.16 23.19 -4.39
N LYS A 134 5.00 23.75 -4.02
CA LYS A 134 4.67 25.17 -4.21
C LYS A 134 4.83 25.92 -2.90
#